data_AF-A0A497HTV8-F1
#
_entry.id   AF-A0A497HTV8-F1
#
_cell.length_a   1.000
_cell.length_b   1.000
_cell.length_c   1.000
_cell.angle_alpha   90.00
_cell.angle_beta   90.00
_cell.angle_gamma   90.00
#
_symmetry.space_group_name_H-M   'P 1'
#
loop_
_entity.id
_entity.type
_entity.pdbx_description
1 polymer ?
#
loop_
_entity_poly.entity_id
_entity_poly.type
_entity_poly.pdbx_seq_one_letter_code
_entity_poly.pdbx_strand_id
1 'polypeptide(L)'
;MRVFQPTRKALFALFVYIIIPSYAILLTMFNYPDLSKSRFIEIMKWIILIGVVLIIISQVQVRYERGSIKRYLLNVAYVVASLLWLLALFGGKPYIQQYWGEYEFRIVVWKILLIAVAVAALNVLYFTLEYAVYRSTDAAGEEA
;
A
#
# COMPACT_ATOMS: atom_id res chain seq x y z
N MET A 1 21.51 -7.79 22.52
CA MET A 1 21.13 -7.60 21.11
C MET A 1 19.88 -8.41 20.82
N ARG A 2 18.71 -7.77 20.62
CA ARG A 2 17.53 -8.49 20.15
C ARG A 2 17.70 -8.78 18.66
N VAL A 3 17.76 -10.06 18.32
CA VAL A 3 17.74 -10.54 16.94
C VAL A 3 16.49 -9.95 16.28
N PHE A 4 16.73 -9.04 15.36
CA PHE A 4 15.73 -8.48 14.47
C PHE A 4 14.94 -9.65 13.86
N GLN A 5 13.59 -9.61 13.88
CA GLN A 5 12.75 -10.60 13.18
C GLN A 5 12.21 -10.01 11.86
N PRO A 6 13.06 -9.68 10.87
CA PRO A 6 12.64 -9.15 9.58
C PRO A 6 11.71 -10.14 8.86
N THR A 7 11.90 -11.44 9.09
CA THR A 7 11.08 -12.54 8.56
C THR A 7 9.61 -12.38 8.87
N ARG A 8 9.22 -12.04 10.11
CA ARG A 8 7.79 -11.92 10.46
C ARG A 8 7.11 -10.74 9.78
N LYS A 9 7.80 -9.59 9.68
CA LYS A 9 7.28 -8.40 8.99
C LYS A 9 7.20 -8.62 7.48
N ALA A 10 8.21 -9.26 6.90
CA ALA A 10 8.21 -9.59 5.47
C ALA A 10 7.09 -10.57 5.12
N LEU A 11 6.89 -11.60 5.94
CA LEU A 11 5.79 -12.55 5.79
C LEU A 11 4.43 -11.85 5.91
N PHE A 12 4.25 -11.00 6.92
CA PHE A 12 3.01 -10.24 7.06
C PHE A 12 2.73 -9.37 5.82
N ALA A 13 3.72 -8.61 5.36
CA ALA A 13 3.59 -7.78 4.16
C ALA A 13 3.32 -8.61 2.90
N LEU A 14 3.93 -9.79 2.77
CA LEU A 14 3.66 -10.75 1.69
C LEU A 14 2.19 -11.19 1.68
N PHE A 15 1.64 -11.53 2.85
CA PHE A 15 0.24 -11.93 2.95
C PHE A 15 -0.70 -10.78 2.57
N VAL A 16 -0.47 -9.60 3.14
CA VAL A 16 -1.34 -8.42 2.98
C VAL A 16 -1.33 -7.90 1.54
N TYR A 17 -0.15 -7.77 0.93
CA TYR A 17 -0.03 -7.07 -0.36
C TYR A 17 -0.01 -7.98 -1.58
N ILE A 18 0.22 -9.30 -1.40
CA ILE A 18 0.33 -10.23 -2.52
C ILE A 18 -0.62 -11.40 -2.37
N ILE A 19 -0.52 -12.22 -1.32
CA ILE A 19 -1.24 -13.51 -1.25
C ILE A 19 -2.76 -13.31 -1.16
N ILE A 20 -3.24 -12.58 -0.14
CA ILE A 20 -4.68 -12.38 0.07
C ILE A 20 -5.32 -11.69 -1.16
N PRO A 21 -4.74 -10.60 -1.71
CA PRO A 21 -5.29 -9.92 -2.88
C PRO A 21 -5.29 -10.80 -4.14
N SER A 22 -4.21 -11.55 -4.39
CA SER A 22 -4.13 -12.46 -5.53
C SER A 22 -5.16 -13.59 -5.40
N TYR A 23 -5.33 -14.15 -4.20
CA TYR A 23 -6.34 -15.18 -3.95
C TYR A 23 -7.76 -14.64 -4.16
N ALA A 24 -8.06 -13.43 -3.69
CA ALA A 24 -9.35 -12.79 -3.93
C ALA A 24 -9.65 -12.61 -5.43
N ILE A 25 -8.64 -12.23 -6.23
CA ILE A 25 -8.78 -12.12 -7.68
C ILE A 25 -9.02 -13.48 -8.33
N LEU A 26 -8.22 -14.49 -7.97
CA LEU A 26 -8.38 -15.85 -8.50
C LEU A 26 -9.77 -16.41 -8.16
N LEU A 27 -10.25 -16.19 -6.94
CA LEU A 27 -11.59 -16.60 -6.50
C LEU A 27 -12.69 -15.87 -7.28
N THR A 28 -12.49 -14.58 -7.59
CA THR A 28 -13.40 -13.82 -8.45
C THR A 28 -13.42 -14.40 -9.86
N MET A 29 -12.26 -14.68 -10.45
CA MET A 29 -12.16 -15.28 -11.79
C MET A 29 -12.79 -16.68 -11.87
N PHE A 30 -12.69 -17.45 -10.79
CA PHE A 30 -13.28 -18.79 -10.71
C PHE A 30 -14.81 -18.74 -10.61
N ASN A 31 -15.35 -17.88 -9.73
CA ASN A 31 -16.79 -17.77 -9.49
C ASN A 31 -17.54 -17.01 -10.60
N TYR A 32 -16.85 -16.15 -11.35
CA TYR A 32 -17.44 -15.33 -12.41
C TYR A 32 -16.66 -15.53 -13.72
N PRO A 33 -16.79 -16.69 -14.39
CA PRO A 33 -16.00 -17.05 -15.56
C PRO A 33 -16.26 -16.16 -16.78
N ASP A 34 -17.42 -15.50 -16.84
CA ASP A 34 -17.83 -14.60 -17.92
C ASP A 34 -17.07 -13.26 -17.88
N LEU A 35 -16.34 -12.99 -16.81
CA LEU A 35 -15.52 -11.81 -16.67
C LEU A 35 -14.26 -11.88 -17.55
N SER A 36 -13.83 -10.72 -18.05
CA SER A 36 -12.62 -10.58 -18.87
C SER A 36 -11.35 -11.03 -18.12
N LYS A 37 -10.87 -12.25 -18.43
CA LYS A 37 -9.66 -12.82 -17.82
C LYS A 37 -8.41 -11.98 -18.04
N SER A 38 -8.28 -11.34 -19.21
CA SER A 38 -7.12 -10.48 -19.52
C SER A 38 -7.00 -9.30 -18.55
N ARG A 39 -8.13 -8.68 -18.20
CA ARG A 39 -8.18 -7.58 -17.22
C ARG A 39 -7.71 -8.04 -15.83
N PHE A 40 -8.18 -9.19 -15.36
CA PHE A 40 -7.78 -9.70 -14.03
C PHE A 40 -6.31 -10.11 -13.99
N ILE A 41 -5.77 -10.66 -15.08
CA ILE A 41 -4.33 -10.95 -15.20
C ILE A 41 -3.51 -9.66 -15.12
N GLU A 42 -3.95 -8.59 -15.79
CA GLU A 42 -3.28 -7.28 -15.72
C GLU A 42 -3.31 -6.71 -14.29
N ILE A 43 -4.46 -6.77 -13.61
CA ILE A 43 -4.60 -6.36 -12.21
C ILE A 43 -3.62 -7.15 -11.31
N MET A 44 -3.58 -8.48 -11.45
CA MET A 44 -2.65 -9.33 -10.68
C MET A 44 -1.19 -8.93 -10.89
N LYS A 45 -0.78 -8.68 -12.14
CA LYS A 45 0.60 -8.26 -12.46
C LYS A 45 0.99 -7.00 -11.69
N TRP A 46 0.14 -5.98 -11.71
CA TRP A 46 0.41 -4.71 -11.03
C TRP A 46 0.38 -4.83 -9.51
N ILE A 47 -0.57 -5.59 -8.95
CA ILE A 47 -0.63 -5.85 -7.49
C ILE A 47 0.63 -6.55 -7.01
N ILE A 48 1.09 -7.58 -7.72
CA ILE A 48 2.30 -8.32 -7.35
C ILE A 48 3.51 -7.39 -7.43
N LEU A 49 3.66 -6.67 -8.55
CA LEU A 49 4.79 -5.77 -8.75
C LEU A 49 4.89 -4.70 -7.66
N ILE A 50 3.80 -3.97 -7.40
CA ILE A 50 3.80 -2.90 -6.39
C ILE A 50 3.85 -3.51 -4.98
N GLY A 51 3.25 -4.67 -4.75
CA GLY A 51 3.31 -5.41 -3.49
C GLY A 51 4.74 -5.80 -3.11
N VAL A 52 5.56 -6.24 -4.07
CA VAL A 52 6.99 -6.51 -3.84
C VAL A 52 7.72 -5.24 -3.43
N VAL A 53 7.46 -4.12 -4.10
CA VAL A 53 8.05 -2.81 -3.75
C VAL A 53 7.69 -2.43 -2.31
N LEU A 54 6.43 -2.58 -1.91
CA LEU A 54 5.97 -2.33 -0.54
C LEU A 54 6.69 -3.20 0.48
N ILE A 55 6.87 -4.49 0.20
CA ILE A 55 7.64 -5.39 1.07
C ILE A 55 9.08 -4.89 1.21
N ILE A 56 9.75 -4.53 0.11
CA ILE A 56 11.13 -4.03 0.13
C ILE A 56 11.24 -2.76 0.98
N ILE A 57 10.39 -1.76 0.71
CA ILE A 57 10.37 -0.51 1.49
C ILE A 57 10.15 -0.82 2.97
N SER A 58 9.23 -1.74 3.28
CA SER A 58 8.90 -2.12 4.66
C SER A 58 10.06 -2.74 5.43
N GLN A 59 11.00 -3.41 4.74
CA GLN A 59 12.19 -4.02 5.32
C GLN A 59 13.32 -3.00 5.44
N VAL A 60 13.49 -2.15 4.44
CA VAL A 60 14.56 -1.15 4.37
C VAL A 60 14.34 -0.06 5.43
N GLN A 61 13.10 0.40 5.65
CA GLN A 61 12.78 1.43 6.65
C GLN A 61 13.24 1.07 8.07
N VAL A 62 13.25 -0.23 8.42
CA VAL A 62 13.56 -0.66 9.79
C VAL A 62 15.05 -0.51 10.08
N ARG A 63 15.90 -0.43 9.05
CA ARG A 63 17.34 -0.22 9.18
C ARG A 63 17.70 1.21 9.54
N TYR A 64 16.75 2.14 9.45
CA TYR A 64 16.98 3.55 9.74
C TYR A 64 16.36 3.94 11.08
N GLU A 65 17.08 4.78 11.81
CA GLU A 65 16.67 5.30 13.11
C GLU A 65 15.45 6.24 12.99
N ARG A 66 14.71 6.37 14.08
CA ARG A 66 13.62 7.37 14.15
C ARG A 66 14.25 8.76 14.06
N GLY A 67 13.58 9.69 13.38
CA GLY A 67 14.13 11.02 13.11
C GLY A 67 15.07 11.12 11.91
N SER A 68 15.54 10.01 11.33
CA SER A 68 16.35 10.06 10.10
C SER A 68 15.53 10.51 8.89
N ILE A 69 16.09 11.45 8.10
CA ILE A 69 15.50 11.87 6.81
C ILE A 69 15.26 10.69 5.87
N LYS A 70 16.15 9.68 5.89
CA LYS A 70 16.02 8.47 5.05
C LYS A 70 14.78 7.66 5.44
N ARG A 71 14.51 7.53 6.74
CA ARG A 71 13.32 6.85 7.25
C ARG A 71 12.04 7.61 6.90
N TYR A 72 12.05 8.94 7.06
CA TYR A 72 10.94 9.80 6.67
C TYR A 72 10.58 9.62 5.18
N LEU A 73 11.57 9.71 4.29
CA LEU A 73 11.34 9.54 2.85
C LEU A 73 10.82 8.13 2.51
N LEU A 74 11.31 7.08 3.18
CA LEU A 74 10.83 5.72 2.99
C LEU A 74 9.38 5.54 3.47
N ASN A 75 8.99 6.18 4.58
CA ASN A 75 7.60 6.17 5.06
C ASN A 75 6.67 6.87 4.06
N VAL A 76 7.07 8.02 3.52
CA VAL A 76 6.29 8.72 2.48
C VAL A 76 6.18 7.88 1.22
N ALA A 77 7.30 7.29 0.76
CA ALA A 77 7.32 6.39 -0.39
C ALA A 77 6.41 5.16 -0.17
N TYR A 78 6.36 4.62 1.04
CA TYR A 78 5.47 3.52 1.40
C TYR A 78 3.99 3.92 1.26
N VAL A 79 3.61 5.12 1.71
CA VAL A 79 2.25 5.64 1.58
C VAL A 79 1.87 5.80 0.10
N VAL A 80 2.75 6.41 -0.70
CA VAL A 80 2.51 6.59 -2.14
C VAL A 80 2.39 5.24 -2.86
N ALA A 81 3.29 4.30 -2.59
CA ALA A 81 3.23 2.96 -3.15
C ALA A 81 1.95 2.22 -2.73
N SER A 82 1.45 2.43 -1.50
CA SER A 82 0.20 1.82 -1.02
C SER A 82 -1.02 2.37 -1.78
N LEU A 83 -1.01 3.67 -2.12
CA LEU A 83 -2.07 4.25 -2.96
C LEU A 83 -2.03 3.70 -4.39
N LEU A 84 -0.85 3.58 -4.99
CA LEU A 84 -0.69 2.97 -6.32
C LEU A 84 -1.14 1.50 -6.30
N TRP A 85 -0.83 0.78 -5.23
CA TRP A 85 -1.26 -0.60 -5.04
C TRP A 85 -2.79 -0.72 -4.97
N LEU A 86 -3.45 0.16 -4.21
CA LEU A 86 -4.92 0.23 -4.16
C LEU A 86 -5.51 0.58 -5.53
N LEU A 87 -4.92 1.55 -6.25
CA LEU A 87 -5.37 1.92 -7.58
C LEU A 87 -5.27 0.74 -8.56
N ALA A 88 -4.16 -0.02 -8.51
CA ALA A 88 -3.97 -1.23 -9.28
C ALA A 88 -5.02 -2.30 -8.93
N LEU A 89 -5.30 -2.50 -7.63
CA LEU A 89 -6.30 -3.45 -7.15
C LEU A 89 -7.69 -3.20 -7.74
N PHE A 90 -8.09 -1.93 -7.87
CA PHE A 90 -9.37 -1.57 -8.48
C PHE A 90 -9.33 -1.46 -10.01
N GLY A 91 -8.23 -1.88 -10.65
CA GLY A 91 -8.08 -1.87 -12.10
C GLY A 91 -7.95 -0.47 -12.71
N GLY A 92 -7.40 0.48 -11.96
CA GLY A 92 -6.99 1.80 -12.45
C GLY A 92 -8.13 2.76 -12.81
N LYS A 93 -9.39 2.40 -12.53
CA LYS A 93 -10.56 3.20 -12.91
C LYS A 93 -11.30 3.75 -11.67
N PRO A 94 -11.86 4.98 -11.75
CA PRO A 94 -12.64 5.58 -10.66
C PRO A 94 -14.01 4.92 -10.45
N TYR A 95 -14.40 4.00 -11.32
CA TYR A 95 -15.59 3.17 -11.18
C TYR A 95 -15.32 1.78 -11.75
N ILE A 96 -15.94 0.77 -11.14
CA ILE A 96 -16.09 -0.56 -11.72
C ILE A 96 -17.56 -0.66 -12.12
N GLN A 97 -17.82 -0.67 -13.42
CA GLN A 97 -19.14 -0.87 -13.99
C GLN A 97 -19.15 -2.26 -14.63
N GLN A 98 -20.14 -3.07 -14.24
CA GLN A 98 -20.33 -4.41 -14.77
C GLN A 98 -21.82 -4.62 -15.03
N TYR A 99 -22.12 -5.14 -16.22
CA TYR A 99 -23.46 -5.53 -16.61
C TYR A 99 -23.66 -7.00 -16.22
N TRP A 100 -24.79 -7.30 -15.56
CA TRP A 100 -25.22 -8.67 -15.28
C TRP A 100 -26.64 -8.86 -15.81
N GLY A 101 -26.74 -9.36 -17.04
CA GLY A 101 -28.02 -9.40 -17.77
C GLY A 101 -28.55 -7.99 -18.02
N GLU A 102 -29.76 -7.70 -17.53
CA GLU A 102 -30.38 -6.36 -17.61
C GLU A 102 -30.01 -5.43 -16.46
N TYR A 103 -29.32 -5.92 -15.42
CA TYR A 103 -28.94 -5.13 -14.25
C TYR A 103 -27.56 -4.49 -14.43
N GLU A 104 -27.47 -3.17 -14.22
CA GLU A 104 -26.20 -2.45 -14.14
C GLU A 104 -25.74 -2.36 -12.68
N PHE A 105 -24.62 -3.02 -12.37
CA PHE A 105 -23.94 -2.84 -11.09
C PHE A 105 -22.78 -1.86 -11.26
N ARG A 106 -22.84 -0.74 -10.52
CA ARG A 106 -21.78 0.28 -10.49
C ARG A 106 -21.18 0.41 -9.10
N ILE A 107 -19.95 -0.05 -8.95
CA ILE A 107 -19.14 0.22 -7.75
C ILE A 107 -18.38 1.52 -7.96
N VAL A 108 -18.66 2.49 -7.09
CA VAL A 108 -18.09 3.84 -7.15
C VAL A 108 -16.73 3.86 -6.43
N VAL A 109 -15.71 3.36 -7.11
CA VAL A 109 -14.34 3.19 -6.59
C VAL A 109 -13.71 4.51 -6.13
N TRP A 110 -13.99 5.64 -6.80
CA TRP A 110 -13.39 6.92 -6.45
C TRP A 110 -13.71 7.39 -5.02
N LYS A 111 -14.86 6.99 -4.46
CA LYS A 111 -15.21 7.28 -3.06
C LYS A 111 -14.26 6.58 -2.09
N ILE A 112 -13.91 5.33 -2.39
CA ILE A 112 -12.92 4.55 -1.61
C ILE A 112 -11.52 5.18 -1.78
N LEU A 113 -11.16 5.57 -3.00
CA LEU A 113 -9.87 6.22 -3.27
C LEU A 113 -9.74 7.57 -2.55
N LEU A 114 -10.80 8.37 -2.45
CA LEU A 114 -10.76 9.62 -1.69
C LEU A 114 -10.49 9.41 -0.21
N ILE A 115 -11.16 8.42 0.41
CA ILE A 115 -10.90 8.08 1.81
C ILE A 115 -9.45 7.62 1.97
N ALA A 116 -8.95 6.79 1.04
CA ALA A 116 -7.55 6.35 1.05
C ALA A 116 -6.55 7.50 0.93
N VAL A 117 -6.83 8.48 0.06
CA VAL A 117 -6.01 9.70 -0.11
C VAL A 117 -6.04 10.56 1.15
N ALA A 118 -7.19 10.71 1.81
CA ALA A 118 -7.28 11.45 3.07
C ALA A 118 -6.44 10.78 4.17
N VAL A 119 -6.54 9.46 4.30
CA VAL A 119 -5.72 8.68 5.25
C VAL A 119 -4.23 8.78 4.91
N ALA A 120 -3.88 8.76 3.63
CA ALA A 120 -2.50 8.95 3.17
C ALA A 120 -1.96 10.33 3.55
N ALA A 121 -2.74 11.40 3.37
CA ALA A 121 -2.35 12.75 3.75
C ALA A 121 -2.11 12.86 5.26
N LEU A 122 -2.98 12.27 6.08
CA LEU A 122 -2.81 12.22 7.54
C LEU A 122 -1.55 11.44 7.96
N ASN A 123 -1.25 10.32 7.29
CA ASN A 123 -0.02 9.57 7.55
C ASN A 123 1.24 10.37 7.19
N VAL A 124 1.25 11.07 6.05
CA VAL A 124 2.37 11.93 5.66
C VAL A 124 2.55 13.03 6.70
N LEU A 125 1.47 13.71 7.11
CA LEU A 125 1.51 14.73 8.16
C LEU A 125 2.08 14.16 9.47
N TYR A 126 1.61 12.98 9.90
CA TYR A 126 2.14 12.31 11.09
C TYR A 126 3.65 12.08 10.98
N PHE A 127 4.16 11.57 9.85
CA PHE A 127 5.59 11.36 9.66
C PHE A 127 6.39 12.67 9.60
N THR A 128 5.80 13.74 9.07
CA THR A 128 6.43 15.07 9.06
C THR A 128 6.56 15.62 10.48
N LEU A 129 5.51 15.49 11.30
CA LEU A 129 5.54 15.90 12.71
C LEU A 129 6.53 15.05 13.52
N GLU A 130 6.54 13.73 13.32
CA GLU A 130 7.51 12.82 13.95
C GLU A 130 8.94 13.25 13.61
N TYR A 131 9.23 13.50 12.33
CA TYR A 131 10.54 13.97 11.87
C TYR A 131 10.94 15.31 12.50
N ALA A 132 10.02 16.27 12.59
CA ALA A 132 10.27 17.58 13.18
C ALA A 132 10.63 17.48 14.67
N VAL A 133 9.89 16.67 15.43
CA VAL A 133 10.14 16.47 16.88
C VAL A 133 11.54 15.89 17.11
N TYR A 134 11.88 14.79 16.45
CA TYR A 134 13.20 14.16 16.65
C TYR A 134 14.35 15.09 16.28
N ARG A 135 14.23 15.85 15.18
CA ARG A 135 15.26 16.81 14.77
C ARG A 135 15.43 17.95 15.77
N SER A 136 14.35 18.42 16.39
CA SER A 136 14.43 19.46 17.42
C SER A 136 15.09 18.96 18.71
N THR A 137 14.86 17.70 19.07
CA THR A 137 15.49 17.08 20.25
C THR A 137 16.98 16.84 20.05
N ASP A 138 17.40 16.39 18.86
CA ASP A 138 18.82 16.20 18.55
C ASP A 138 19.58 17.53 18.60
N ALA A 139 19.00 18.61 18.06
CA ALA A 139 19.59 19.95 18.13
C ALA A 139 19.71 20.47 19.58
N ALA A 140 18.71 20.22 20.44
CA ALA A 140 18.76 20.62 21.85
C ALA A 140 19.77 19.79 22.67
N GLY A 141 20.12 18.58 22.24
CA GLY A 141 21.13 17.73 22.87
C GLY A 141 22.57 18.07 22.49
N GLU A 142 22.80 18.78 21.37
CA GLU A 142 24.13 19.25 20.96
C GLU A 142 24.54 20.57 21.67
N GLU A 143 23.59 21.31 22.25
CA GLU A 143 23.83 22.57 22.96
C GLU A 143 24.07 22.41 24.47
N ALA A 144 24.01 21.18 25.02
CA ALA A 144 24.17 20.85 26.44
C ALA A 144 25.51 20.15 26.74
#